data_AF-A0A2N3WU75-F1
#
_entry.id   AF-A0A2N3WU75-F1
#
_cell.length_a   1.000
_cell.length_b   1.000
_cell.length_c   1.000
_cell.angle_alpha   90.00
_cell.angle_beta   90.00
_cell.angle_gamma   90.00
#
_symmetry.space_group_name_H-M   'P 1'
#
loop_
_entity.id
_entity.type
_entity.pdbx_description
1 polymer ?
#
loop_
_entity_poly.entity_id
_entity_poly.type
_entity_poly.pdbx_seq_one_letter_code
_entity_poly.pdbx_strand_id
1 'polypeptide(L)'
;MDSAGQGDPLAVLYRLHHQLRVLSPVLTVAPGRPETNAMLDGLAETVSEAAGLLATAEPEALAALRQGFEYARLGRGNEANSELITAYGRLSVLLRKDTPRRDSANEPTVRWRSRF
;
A
#
# COMPACT_ATOMS: atom_id res chain seq x y z
N MET A 1 -28.77 15.97 7.55
CA MET A 1 -27.96 15.48 8.68
C MET A 1 -27.33 14.20 8.17
N ASP A 2 -26.16 14.29 7.53
CA ASP A 2 -25.48 13.14 6.92
C ASP A 2 -23.98 13.21 7.26
N SER A 3 -23.65 12.81 8.48
CA SER A 3 -22.27 12.76 9.00
C SER A 3 -21.52 11.48 8.56
N ALA A 4 -21.68 11.03 7.32
CA ALA A 4 -21.03 9.83 6.79
C ALA A 4 -19.63 10.09 6.21
N GLY A 5 -19.10 11.32 6.32
CA GLY A 5 -17.80 11.72 5.76
C GLY A 5 -16.63 11.70 6.76
N GLN A 6 -16.86 11.28 8.00
CA GLN A 6 -15.86 11.37 9.07
C GLN A 6 -15.56 9.98 9.64
N GLY A 7 -14.47 9.37 9.16
CA GLY A 7 -13.74 8.35 9.90
C GLY A 7 -14.04 6.89 9.56
N ASP A 8 -13.90 6.48 8.30
CA ASP A 8 -13.59 5.07 8.01
C ASP A 8 -12.10 4.84 8.33
N PRO A 9 -11.74 4.13 9.42
CA PRO A 9 -10.35 3.88 9.78
C PRO A 9 -9.60 3.06 8.72
N LEU A 10 -10.31 2.33 7.85
CA LEU A 10 -9.69 1.52 6.80
C LEU A 10 -9.35 2.36 5.57
N ALA A 11 -9.99 3.51 5.36
CA ALA A 11 -9.73 4.38 4.23
C ALA A 11 -8.26 4.83 4.17
N VAL A 12 -7.64 5.11 5.33
CA VAL A 12 -6.20 5.46 5.39
C VAL A 12 -5.30 4.27 5.01
N LEU A 13 -5.71 3.03 5.35
CA LEU A 13 -4.98 1.82 4.98
C LEU A 13 -5.10 1.52 3.48
N TYR A 14 -6.29 1.72 2.88
CA TYR A 14 -6.47 1.64 1.43
C TYR A 14 -5.67 2.71 0.68
N ARG A 15 -5.62 3.95 1.20
CA ARG A 15 -4.77 5.02 0.66
C ARG A 15 -3.30 4.64 0.71
N LEU A 16 -2.83 4.18 1.87
CA LEU A 16 -1.44 3.73 2.07
C LEU A 16 -1.08 2.59 1.11
N HIS A 17 -1.96 1.60 0.98
CA HIS A 17 -1.80 0.48 0.04
C HIS A 17 -1.65 0.96 -1.41
N HIS A 18 -2.48 1.92 -1.82
CA HIS A 18 -2.41 2.50 -3.16
C HIS A 18 -1.10 3.27 -3.39
N GLN A 19 -0.69 4.12 -2.45
CA GLN A 19 0.56 4.86 -2.56
C GLN A 19 1.78 3.93 -2.65
N LEU A 20 1.83 2.87 -1.86
CA LEU A 20 2.90 1.87 -1.92
C LEU A 20 2.96 1.17 -3.29
N ARG A 21 1.80 0.82 -3.86
CA ARG A 21 1.70 0.22 -5.19
C ARG A 21 2.26 1.14 -6.29
N VAL A 22 2.01 2.44 -6.19
CA VAL A 22 2.48 3.43 -7.16
C VAL A 22 3.96 3.75 -6.96
N LEU A 23 4.43 3.84 -5.72
CA LEU A 23 5.78 4.29 -5.40
C LEU A 23 6.86 3.23 -5.69
N SER A 24 6.56 1.95 -5.52
CA SER A 24 7.54 0.87 -5.76
C SER A 24 8.18 0.89 -7.16
N PRO A 25 7.44 1.01 -8.29
CA PRO A 25 8.07 1.15 -9.60
C PRO A 25 8.84 2.47 -9.75
N VAL A 26 8.37 3.57 -9.14
CA VAL A 26 9.05 4.87 -9.21
C VAL A 26 10.42 4.83 -8.55
N LEU A 27 10.53 4.19 -7.38
CA LEU A 27 11.80 4.02 -6.66
C LEU A 27 12.82 3.19 -7.44
N THR A 28 12.36 2.29 -8.31
CA THR A 28 13.22 1.46 -9.14
C THR A 28 13.74 2.23 -10.36
N VAL A 29 12.91 3.06 -10.99
CA VAL A 29 13.24 3.73 -12.26
C VAL A 29 13.93 5.09 -12.04
N ALA A 30 13.55 5.83 -11.01
CA ALA A 30 14.01 7.19 -10.77
C ALA A 30 14.33 7.43 -9.27
N PRO A 31 15.26 6.65 -8.69
CA PRO A 31 15.64 6.84 -7.29
C PRO A 31 16.27 8.23 -7.07
N GLY A 32 15.93 8.85 -5.93
CA GLY A 32 16.56 10.10 -5.48
C GLY A 32 16.22 11.37 -6.27
N ARG A 33 15.25 11.32 -7.20
CA ARG A 33 14.73 12.53 -7.84
C ARG A 33 13.91 13.37 -6.85
N PRO A 34 13.88 14.72 -6.98
CA PRO A 34 13.06 15.57 -6.12
C PRO A 34 11.60 15.13 -6.04
N GLU A 35 11.02 14.69 -7.16
CA GLU A 35 9.65 14.20 -7.25
C GLU A 35 9.47 12.90 -6.44
N THR A 36 10.43 11.97 -6.55
CA THR A 36 10.43 10.73 -5.77
C THR A 36 10.53 11.01 -4.27
N ASN A 37 11.32 12.00 -3.86
CA ASN A 37 11.43 12.41 -2.47
C ASN A 37 10.11 13.04 -1.97
N ALA A 38 9.47 13.90 -2.76
CA ALA A 38 8.16 14.46 -2.42
C ALA A 38 7.08 13.38 -2.29
N MET A 39 7.12 12.33 -3.12
CA MET A 39 6.23 11.18 -2.96
C MET A 39 6.51 10.37 -1.69
N LEU A 40 7.77 10.22 -1.30
CA LEU A 40 8.16 9.59 -0.03
C LEU A 40 7.68 10.42 1.18
N ASP A 41 7.75 11.75 1.11
CA ASP A 41 7.26 12.65 2.16
C ASP A 41 5.73 12.51 2.33
N GLY A 42 4.97 12.53 1.23
CA GLY A 42 3.52 12.31 1.28
C GLY A 42 3.11 10.88 1.71
N LEU A 43 3.97 9.88 1.43
CA LEU A 43 3.80 8.55 1.99
C LEU A 43 4.03 8.57 3.52
N ALA A 44 5.06 9.26 4.00
CA ALA A 44 5.39 9.35 5.42
C ALA A 44 4.26 10.02 6.23
N GLU A 45 3.63 11.05 5.69
CA GLU A 45 2.42 11.66 6.28
C GLU A 45 1.30 10.62 6.44
N THR A 46 1.04 9.84 5.39
CA THR A 46 0.00 8.80 5.43
C THR A 46 0.34 7.68 6.42
N VAL A 47 1.61 7.31 6.54
CA VAL A 47 2.06 6.33 7.54
C VAL A 47 1.88 6.88 8.95
N SER A 48 2.15 8.17 9.17
CA SER A 48 1.91 8.83 10.45
C SER A 48 0.44 8.76 10.87
N GLU A 49 -0.47 9.04 9.93
CA GLU A 49 -1.92 8.92 10.14
C GLU A 49 -2.33 7.47 10.43
N ALA A 50 -1.75 6.50 9.71
CA ALA A 50 -2.08 5.07 9.85
C ALA A 50 -1.36 4.36 11.01
N ALA A 51 -0.39 5.02 11.67
CA ALA A 51 0.56 4.36 12.57
C ALA A 51 -0.13 3.63 13.73
N GLY A 52 -1.16 4.25 14.33
CA GLY A 52 -1.91 3.64 15.43
C GLY A 52 -2.64 2.36 14.99
N LEU A 53 -3.31 2.39 13.84
CA LEU A 53 -4.02 1.23 13.31
C LEU A 53 -3.06 0.12 12.92
N LEU A 54 -1.96 0.44 12.26
CA LEU A 54 -0.94 -0.54 11.88
C LEU A 54 -0.27 -1.16 13.11
N ALA A 55 0.01 -0.37 14.15
CA ALA A 55 0.59 -0.89 15.39
C ALA A 55 -0.29 -1.97 16.04
N THR A 56 -1.62 -1.86 15.90
CA THR A 56 -2.57 -2.85 16.41
C THR A 56 -2.81 -4.01 15.45
N ALA A 57 -3.03 -3.72 14.16
CA ALA A 57 -3.52 -4.70 13.20
C ALA A 57 -2.41 -5.44 12.44
N GLU A 58 -1.28 -4.80 12.16
CA GLU A 58 -0.15 -5.37 11.40
C GLU A 58 1.17 -4.65 11.76
N PRO A 59 1.73 -4.91 12.97
CA PRO A 59 2.90 -4.19 13.47
C PRO A 59 4.16 -4.44 12.61
N GLU A 60 4.24 -5.60 11.95
CA GLU A 60 5.36 -5.91 11.06
C GLU A 60 5.34 -5.06 9.78
N ALA A 61 4.17 -4.66 9.28
CA ALA A 61 4.09 -3.69 8.19
C ALA A 61 4.57 -2.30 8.64
N LEU A 62 4.21 -1.86 9.86
CA LEU A 62 4.70 -0.60 10.41
C LEU A 62 6.22 -0.60 10.59
N ALA A 63 6.80 -1.73 11.04
CA ALA A 63 8.24 -1.88 11.18
C ALA A 63 8.96 -1.79 9.81
N ALA A 64 8.44 -2.48 8.80
CA ALA A 64 8.97 -2.42 7.43
C ALA A 64 8.90 -1.00 6.86
N LEU A 65 7.78 -0.28 7.04
CA LEU A 65 7.66 1.12 6.61
C LEU A 65 8.74 2.02 7.25
N ARG A 66 8.94 1.88 8.57
CA ARG A 66 9.96 2.64 9.30
C ARG A 66 11.36 2.33 8.81
N GLN A 67 11.70 1.06 8.58
CA GLN A 67 13.00 0.70 8.01
C GLN A 67 13.17 1.20 6.57
N GLY A 68 12.12 1.11 5.75
CA GLY A 68 12.13 1.61 4.37
C GLY A 68 12.45 3.11 4.31
N PHE A 69 11.84 3.92 5.17
CA PHE A 69 12.16 5.35 5.26
C PHE A 69 13.59 5.62 5.75
N GLU A 70 14.07 4.84 6.73
CA GLU A 70 15.45 4.97 7.20
C GLU A 70 16.45 4.64 6.08
N TYR A 71 16.22 3.57 5.32
CA TYR A 71 17.04 3.25 4.15
C TYR A 71 16.96 4.33 3.07
N ALA A 72 15.78 4.88 2.80
CA ALA A 72 15.63 5.98 1.85
C ALA A 72 16.45 7.21 2.27
N ARG A 73 16.41 7.58 3.56
CA ARG A 73 17.18 8.68 4.15
C ARG A 73 18.70 8.46 4.02
N LEU A 74 19.15 7.21 4.11
CA LEU A 74 20.55 6.82 3.95
C LEU A 74 20.98 6.64 2.47
N GLY A 75 20.10 6.90 1.50
CA GLY A 75 20.38 6.71 0.08
C GLY A 75 20.43 5.24 -0.36
N ARG A 76 19.96 4.31 0.48
CA ARG A 76 19.94 2.86 0.23
C ARG A 76 18.65 2.46 -0.49
N GLY A 77 18.53 2.89 -1.75
CA GLY A 77 17.28 2.80 -2.51
C GLY A 77 16.75 1.37 -2.72
N ASN A 78 17.63 0.38 -2.89
CA ASN A 78 17.22 -1.01 -3.09
C ASN A 78 16.65 -1.63 -1.81
N GLU A 79 17.29 -1.37 -0.68
CA GLU A 79 16.83 -1.82 0.63
C GLU A 79 15.54 -1.08 1.01
N ALA A 80 15.46 0.23 0.74
CA ALA A 80 14.23 1.00 0.92
C ALA A 80 13.06 0.39 0.12
N ASN A 81 13.26 0.11 -1.17
CA ASN A 81 12.23 -0.50 -2.01
C ASN A 81 11.83 -1.90 -1.51
N SER A 82 12.79 -2.71 -1.05
CA SER A 82 12.52 -4.05 -0.52
C SER A 82 11.61 -4.02 0.72
N GLU A 83 11.88 -3.10 1.64
CA GLU A 83 11.06 -2.91 2.83
C GLU A 83 9.66 -2.36 2.49
N LEU A 84 9.56 -1.42 1.56
CA LEU A 84 8.27 -0.87 1.12
C LEU A 84 7.40 -1.91 0.39
N ILE A 85 8.01 -2.81 -0.40
CA ILE A 85 7.31 -3.97 -1.01
C ILE A 85 6.84 -4.93 0.08
N THR A 86 7.66 -5.17 1.10
CA THR A 86 7.29 -6.03 2.24
C THR A 86 6.07 -5.48 2.98
N ALA A 87 6.05 -4.16 3.27
CA ALA A 87 4.90 -3.49 3.85
C ALA A 87 3.65 -3.61 2.96
N TYR A 88 3.80 -3.40 1.64
CA TYR A 88 2.71 -3.55 0.67
C TYR A 88 2.09 -4.95 0.67
N GLY A 89 2.93 -6.00 0.69
CA GLY A 89 2.48 -7.38 0.72
C GLY A 89 1.64 -7.68 1.96
N ARG A 90 2.09 -7.20 3.13
CA ARG A 90 1.38 -7.35 4.40
C ARG A 90 0.06 -6.60 4.44
N LEU A 91 0.04 -5.34 4.01
CA LEU A 91 -1.20 -4.57 3.86
C LEU A 91 -2.18 -5.26 2.90
N SER A 92 -1.68 -5.81 1.79
CA SER A 92 -2.53 -6.53 0.84
C SER A 92 -3.23 -7.74 1.48
N VAL A 93 -2.55 -8.47 2.37
CA VAL A 93 -3.13 -9.58 3.11
C VAL A 93 -4.14 -9.09 4.15
N LEU A 94 -3.79 -8.03 4.89
CA LEU A 94 -4.68 -7.43 5.89
C LEU A 94 -6.00 -6.96 5.26
N LEU A 95 -5.94 -6.17 4.18
CA LEU A 95 -7.12 -5.61 3.51
C LEU A 95 -7.97 -6.67 2.80
N ARG A 96 -7.38 -7.79 2.36
CA ARG A 96 -8.14 -8.93 1.81
C ARG A 96 -8.97 -9.67 2.87
N LYS A 97 -8.55 -9.67 4.13
CA LYS A 97 -9.34 -10.27 5.23
C LYS A 97 -10.54 -9.40 5.59
N ASP A 98 -10.40 -8.08 5.42
CA ASP A 98 -11.44 -7.09 5.65
C ASP A 98 -12.51 -7.09 4.54
N THR A 99 -12.12 -7.31 3.27
CA THR A 99 -13.10 -7.46 2.20
C THR A 99 -13.72 -8.87 2.29
N PRO A 100 -14.99 -9.05 2.71
CA PRO A 100 -15.66 -10.31 2.44
C PRO A 100 -15.66 -10.45 0.93
N ARG A 101 -15.02 -11.51 0.42
CA ARG A 101 -14.91 -11.88 -0.99
C ARG A 101 -16.17 -11.40 -1.69
N ARG A 102 -16.10 -10.26 -2.38
CA ARG A 102 -17.22 -9.71 -3.16
C ARG A 102 -17.79 -10.91 -3.89
N ASP A 103 -19.08 -11.16 -3.67
CA ASP A 103 -19.82 -12.21 -4.33
C ASP A 103 -19.26 -12.36 -5.72
N SER A 104 -18.77 -13.56 -6.02
CA SER A 104 -18.44 -13.97 -7.37
C SER A 104 -19.73 -13.86 -8.18
N ALA A 105 -20.03 -12.63 -8.58
CA ALA A 105 -21.09 -12.24 -9.46
C ALA A 105 -20.70 -12.87 -10.79
N ASN A 106 -21.31 -14.03 -11.06
CA ASN A 106 -21.78 -14.44 -12.37
C ASN A 106 -21.02 -13.85 -13.55
N GLU A 107 -19.72 -14.13 -13.67
CA GLU A 107 -19.09 -14.09 -14.99
C GLU A 107 -19.36 -15.45 -15.62
N PRO A 108 -20.27 -15.53 -16.62
CA PRO A 108 -20.29 -16.71 -17.46
C PRO A 108 -18.94 -16.74 -18.14
N THR A 109 -18.13 -17.75 -17.83
CA THR A 109 -16.92 -18.05 -18.57
C THR A 109 -17.34 -18.26 -20.02
N VAL A 110 -17.17 -17.23 -20.86
CA VAL A 110 -17.38 -17.35 -22.29
C VAL A 110 -16.29 -18.26 -22.81
N ARG A 111 -16.59 -19.56 -22.82
CA ARG A 111 -15.78 -20.57 -23.48
C ARG A 111 -15.92 -20.30 -24.97
N TRP A 112 -14.93 -19.61 -25.55
CA TRP A 112 -14.77 -19.50 -26.98
C TRP A 112 -14.71 -20.93 -27.54
N ARG A 113 -15.83 -21.41 -28.08
CA ARG A 113 -15.86 -22.64 -28.87
C ARG A 113 -15.16 -22.31 -30.18
N SER A 114 -13.87 -22.62 -30.26
CA SER A 114 -13.16 -22.73 -31.53
C SER A 114 -13.89 -23.74 -32.39
N ARG A 115 -14.59 -23.28 -33.42
CA ARG A 115 -15.00 -24.14 -34.54
C ARG A 115 -13.81 -24.25 -35.47
N PHE A 116 -13.11 -25.37 -35.38
CA PHE A 116 -12.41 -25.96 -36.52
C PHE A 116 -13.23 -27.15 -36.97
#